data_AF-A0A959JT08-F1
#
_entry.id   AF-A0A959JT08-F1
#
_cell.length_a   1.000
_cell.length_b   1.000
_cell.length_c   1.000
_cell.angle_alpha   90.00
_cell.angle_beta   90.00
_cell.angle_gamma   90.00
#
_symmetry.space_group_name_H-M   'P 1'
#
loop_
_entity.id
_entity.type
_entity.pdbx_description
1 polymer ?
#
loop_
_entity_poly.entity_id
_entity_poly.type
_entity_poly.pdbx_seq_one_letter_code
_entity_poly.pdbx_strand_id
1 'polypeptide(L)'
;MKKFLPALLLMMVMSFAASAQTAIYFSEDFSGGMPSDWTILDRDGLTPHPNVAAYTGTWTVDLGSTPENRAAISSSWYNPAGVSDDWMITPGISIPTPADPNAKVFLTWYGEAVDPSYPDGYDVRLSTTDTDPASFTETLINVPRENTDGIYRSLDLSAYAGQRIY
;
A
#
# COMPACT_ATOMS: atom_id res chain seq x y z
N MET A 1 30.12 -26.04 -66.38
CA MET A 1 30.58 -26.83 -65.21
C MET A 1 29.72 -26.46 -64.02
N LYS A 2 29.12 -27.46 -63.37
CA LYS A 2 28.33 -27.38 -62.14
C LYS A 2 29.15 -26.71 -61.02
N LYS A 3 28.54 -25.81 -60.24
CA LYS A 3 28.72 -25.74 -58.78
C LYS A 3 27.43 -25.22 -58.13
N PHE A 4 26.65 -26.16 -57.61
CA PHE A 4 25.68 -25.94 -56.55
C PHE A 4 26.44 -25.54 -55.27
N LEU A 5 25.91 -24.59 -54.49
CA LEU A 5 26.13 -24.52 -53.03
C LEU A 5 24.93 -23.81 -52.37
N PRO A 6 24.48 -24.25 -51.18
CA PRO A 6 23.07 -24.29 -50.80
C PRO A 6 22.59 -23.04 -50.07
N ALA A 7 21.28 -22.83 -50.14
CA ALA A 7 20.52 -21.93 -49.28
C ALA A 7 20.67 -22.36 -47.81
N LEU A 8 21.56 -21.69 -47.07
CA LEU A 8 21.58 -21.74 -45.61
C LEU A 8 20.69 -20.60 -45.11
N LEU A 9 19.39 -20.91 -44.99
CA LEU A 9 18.42 -20.06 -44.32
C LEU A 9 18.79 -20.01 -42.83
N LEU A 10 19.60 -19.04 -42.45
CA LEU A 10 19.90 -18.73 -41.05
C LEU A 10 18.64 -18.12 -40.43
N MET A 11 17.73 -18.95 -39.93
CA MET A 11 16.67 -18.53 -39.01
C MET A 11 17.35 -18.07 -37.71
N MET A 12 17.70 -16.79 -37.67
CA MET A 12 18.08 -16.12 -36.44
C MET A 12 16.83 -16.02 -35.58
N VAL A 13 16.66 -16.96 -34.66
CA VAL A 13 15.65 -16.86 -33.59
C VAL A 13 16.07 -15.67 -32.73
N MET A 14 15.46 -14.52 -32.97
CA MET A 14 15.53 -13.40 -32.04
C MET A 14 14.68 -13.77 -30.83
N SER A 15 15.32 -14.35 -29.82
CA SER A 15 14.74 -14.48 -28.49
C SER A 15 14.49 -13.06 -27.95
N PHE A 16 13.28 -12.54 -28.12
CA PHE A 16 12.83 -11.38 -27.36
C PHE A 16 12.75 -11.81 -25.90
N ALA A 17 13.76 -11.47 -25.11
CA ALA A 17 13.61 -11.44 -23.67
C ALA A 17 12.62 -10.30 -23.37
N ALA A 18 11.36 -10.65 -23.10
CA ALA A 18 10.41 -9.68 -22.57
C ALA A 18 10.91 -9.26 -21.19
N SER A 19 11.40 -8.03 -21.08
CA SER A 19 11.68 -7.44 -19.77
C SER A 19 10.32 -7.20 -19.10
N ALA A 20 10.07 -7.84 -17.96
CA ALA A 20 8.91 -7.51 -17.15
C ALA A 20 9.06 -6.05 -16.68
N GLN A 21 8.23 -5.15 -17.19
CA GLN A 21 8.20 -3.77 -16.74
C GLN A 21 7.28 -3.67 -15.54
N THR A 22 7.80 -3.25 -14.39
CA THR A 22 6.97 -2.90 -13.23
C THR A 22 6.26 -1.59 -13.54
N ALA A 23 4.95 -1.66 -13.74
CA ALA A 23 4.11 -0.47 -13.84
C ALA A 23 3.64 -0.07 -12.44
N ILE A 24 3.78 1.22 -12.11
CA ILE A 24 3.25 1.82 -10.88
C ILE A 24 1.91 2.48 -11.25
N TYR A 25 0.82 1.95 -10.72
CA TYR A 25 -0.54 2.43 -11.01
C TYR A 25 -1.00 3.52 -10.03
N PHE A 26 -0.48 3.46 -8.80
CA PHE A 26 -0.74 4.39 -7.72
C PHE A 26 0.50 4.38 -6.80
N SER A 27 0.86 5.54 -6.26
CA SER A 27 1.98 5.70 -5.33
C SER A 27 1.75 6.92 -4.47
N GLU A 28 2.08 6.80 -3.19
CA GLU A 28 2.08 7.90 -2.23
C GLU A 28 3.30 7.75 -1.33
N ASP A 29 4.03 8.85 -1.12
CA ASP A 29 5.24 8.91 -0.28
C ASP A 29 5.10 9.87 0.91
N PHE A 30 3.95 10.52 1.04
CA PHE A 30 3.57 11.48 2.08
C PHE A 30 4.46 12.72 2.20
N SER A 31 5.37 12.96 1.23
CA SER A 31 6.25 14.13 1.24
C SER A 31 5.46 15.44 1.20
N GLY A 32 4.32 15.42 0.49
CA GLY A 32 3.34 16.50 0.42
C GLY A 32 2.40 16.64 1.63
N GLY A 33 2.50 15.74 2.62
CA GLY A 33 1.49 15.59 3.67
C GLY A 33 0.39 14.59 3.29
N MET A 34 -0.67 14.51 4.09
CA MET A 34 -1.79 13.62 3.79
C MET A 34 -2.50 14.10 2.51
N PRO A 35 -2.66 13.27 1.48
CA PRO A 35 -3.33 13.70 0.26
C PRO A 35 -4.80 14.02 0.52
N SER A 36 -5.28 15.10 -0.08
CA SER A 36 -6.63 15.62 0.19
C SER A 36 -7.78 14.79 -0.38
N ASP A 37 -7.47 13.84 -1.26
CA ASP A 37 -8.42 12.88 -1.83
C ASP A 37 -8.49 11.55 -1.06
N TRP A 38 -7.67 11.39 -0.02
CA TRP A 38 -7.79 10.29 0.92
C TRP A 38 -8.87 10.61 1.96
N THR A 39 -9.58 9.58 2.41
CA THR A 39 -10.58 9.71 3.46
C THR A 39 -9.96 9.31 4.80
N ILE A 40 -9.92 10.25 5.75
CA ILE A 40 -9.46 10.03 7.12
C ILE A 40 -10.67 10.07 8.06
N LEU A 41 -10.85 9.03 8.86
CA LEU A 41 -11.97 8.93 9.81
C LEU A 41 -11.45 8.59 11.20
N ASP A 42 -11.72 9.48 12.14
CA ASP A 42 -11.67 9.23 13.57
C ASP A 42 -13.07 8.76 14.01
N ARG A 43 -13.24 7.46 14.31
CA ARG A 43 -14.54 6.91 14.71
C ARG A 43 -14.66 6.67 16.20
N ASP A 44 -13.56 6.65 16.92
CA ASP A 44 -13.56 6.45 18.37
C ASP A 44 -13.64 7.77 19.14
N GLY A 45 -13.21 8.90 18.54
CA GLY A 45 -13.18 10.22 19.14
C GLY A 45 -12.26 10.31 20.37
N LEU A 46 -11.28 9.42 20.49
CA LEU A 46 -10.39 9.31 21.63
C LEU A 46 -9.33 10.40 21.58
N THR A 47 -9.02 10.95 22.76
CA THR A 47 -8.00 11.98 22.90
C THR A 47 -6.64 11.33 23.12
N PRO A 48 -5.61 11.62 22.29
CA PRO A 48 -4.25 11.17 22.52
C PRO A 48 -3.74 11.54 23.90
N HIS A 49 -2.92 10.67 24.49
CA HIS A 49 -2.20 10.99 25.70
C HIS A 49 -1.30 12.22 25.45
N PRO A 50 -1.13 13.16 26.41
CA PRO A 50 -0.38 14.41 26.19
C PRO A 50 1.04 14.23 25.64
N ASN A 51 1.69 13.11 25.93
CA ASN A 51 3.03 12.79 25.43
C ASN A 51 3.09 12.49 23.92
N VAL A 52 1.95 12.16 23.32
CA VAL A 52 1.80 11.83 21.89
C VAL A 52 0.75 12.73 21.22
N ALA A 53 0.45 13.88 21.81
CA ALA A 53 -0.57 14.81 21.31
C ALA A 53 -0.31 15.36 19.90
N ALA A 54 0.91 15.18 19.36
CA ALA A 54 1.23 15.49 17.96
C ALA A 54 0.54 14.56 16.96
N TYR A 55 0.17 13.35 17.37
CA TYR A 55 -0.57 12.39 16.57
C TYR A 55 -2.04 12.55 16.97
N THR A 56 -2.83 13.22 16.12
CA THR A 56 -4.10 13.91 16.43
C THR A 56 -5.29 12.99 16.75
N GLY A 57 -5.05 11.80 17.30
CA GLY A 57 -6.08 10.82 17.64
C GLY A 57 -6.57 10.01 16.45
N THR A 58 -6.00 10.23 15.26
CA THR A 58 -6.28 9.49 14.04
C THR A 58 -5.08 9.55 13.09
N TRP A 59 -5.22 8.94 11.92
CA TRP A 59 -4.19 8.96 10.88
C TRP A 59 -3.84 10.39 10.46
N THR A 60 -2.56 10.73 10.58
CA THR A 60 -1.98 11.99 10.13
C THR A 60 -0.66 11.69 9.43
N VAL A 61 0.05 12.73 8.95
CA VAL A 61 1.42 12.58 8.47
C VAL A 61 2.37 13.15 9.50
N ASP A 62 3.31 12.33 9.97
CA ASP A 62 4.44 12.84 10.75
C ASP A 62 5.25 13.76 9.84
N LEU A 63 5.41 15.01 10.26
CA LEU A 63 6.05 16.03 9.44
C LEU A 63 7.57 15.86 9.36
N GLY A 64 8.14 14.94 10.14
CA GLY A 64 9.56 14.59 10.11
C GLY A 64 10.49 15.80 10.25
N SER A 65 11.78 15.60 10.00
CA SER A 65 12.74 16.70 9.87
C SER A 65 12.86 17.22 8.44
N THR A 66 12.54 16.38 7.45
CA THR A 66 12.52 16.71 6.01
C THR A 66 11.32 16.04 5.33
N PRO A 67 10.85 16.55 4.17
CA PRO A 67 9.72 15.96 3.44
C PRO A 67 9.91 14.48 3.08
N GLU A 68 11.13 14.03 2.82
CA GLU A 68 11.44 12.65 2.42
C GLU A 68 11.38 11.65 3.58
N ASN A 69 11.31 12.15 4.82
CA ASN A 69 11.19 11.35 6.03
C ASN A 69 9.77 11.34 6.60
N ARG A 70 8.79 11.82 5.81
CA ARG A 70 7.38 11.84 6.23
C ARG A 70 6.74 10.48 6.00
N ALA A 71 5.81 10.14 6.88
CA ALA A 71 5.03 8.92 6.78
C ALA A 71 3.64 9.13 7.40
N ALA A 72 2.66 8.37 6.94
CA ALA A 72 1.39 8.26 7.63
C ALA A 72 1.60 7.59 8.99
N ILE A 73 0.99 8.14 10.03
CA ILE A 73 1.13 7.71 11.42
C ILE A 73 -0.21 7.83 12.14
N SER A 74 -0.50 6.88 13.03
CA SER A 74 -1.57 6.97 14.02
C SER A 74 -1.04 6.50 15.38
N SER A 75 -1.73 6.83 16.47
CA SER A 75 -1.35 6.44 17.83
C SER A 75 -2.51 5.76 18.52
N SER A 76 -2.26 4.65 19.22
CA SER A 76 -3.24 4.02 20.10
C SER A 76 -3.14 4.44 21.57
N TRP A 77 -2.23 5.36 21.90
CA TRP A 77 -2.01 5.76 23.28
C TRP A 77 -2.90 6.94 23.67
N TYR A 78 -4.05 6.64 24.26
CA TYR A 78 -5.07 7.62 24.62
C TYR A 78 -5.13 7.93 26.13
N ASN A 79 -5.77 9.05 26.47
CA ASN A 79 -6.13 9.39 27.84
C ASN A 79 -7.55 10.02 27.90
N PRO A 80 -8.56 9.31 28.44
CA PRO A 80 -8.51 7.98 29.04
C PRO A 80 -8.18 6.89 28.01
N ALA A 81 -7.71 5.73 28.49
CA ALA A 81 -7.37 4.60 27.62
C ALA A 81 -8.61 4.08 26.86
N GLY A 82 -8.41 3.71 25.61
CA GLY A 82 -9.43 3.18 24.70
C GLY A 82 -8.80 2.36 23.57
N VAL A 83 -9.62 1.89 22.64
CA VAL A 83 -9.19 1.10 21.47
C VAL A 83 -9.41 1.93 20.22
N SER A 84 -8.39 2.01 19.37
CA SER A 84 -8.43 2.75 18.11
C SER A 84 -9.49 2.22 17.15
N ASP A 85 -10.25 3.12 16.52
CA ASP A 85 -11.12 2.90 15.36
C ASP A 85 -10.84 4.02 14.32
N ASP A 86 -9.58 4.03 13.85
CA ASP A 86 -9.02 5.05 12.98
C ASP A 86 -8.77 4.54 11.57
N TRP A 87 -9.29 5.26 10.57
CA TRP A 87 -9.24 4.84 9.17
C TRP A 87 -8.46 5.82 8.31
N MET A 88 -7.62 5.24 7.44
CA MET A 88 -6.99 5.92 6.32
C MET A 88 -7.33 5.16 5.05
N ILE A 89 -8.13 5.76 4.19
CA ILE A 89 -8.72 5.11 3.02
C ILE A 89 -8.25 5.84 1.76
N THR A 90 -7.70 5.09 0.79
CA THR A 90 -7.23 5.66 -0.48
C THR A 90 -8.39 6.17 -1.33
N PRO A 91 -8.16 7.09 -2.29
CA PRO A 91 -9.10 7.26 -3.40
C PRO A 91 -9.23 5.93 -4.14
N GLY A 92 -10.32 5.74 -4.89
CA GLY A 92 -10.49 4.47 -5.59
C GLY A 92 -9.38 4.22 -6.63
N ILE A 93 -8.76 3.06 -6.54
CA ILE A 93 -7.65 2.61 -7.39
C ILE A 93 -8.19 1.58 -8.39
N SER A 94 -7.98 1.84 -9.68
CA SER A 94 -8.35 0.88 -10.73
C SER A 94 -7.27 -0.18 -10.88
N ILE A 95 -7.59 -1.42 -10.57
CA ILE A 95 -6.69 -2.56 -10.74
C ILE A 95 -6.73 -2.99 -12.21
N PRO A 96 -5.61 -2.98 -12.92
CA PRO A 96 -5.58 -3.31 -14.33
C PRO A 96 -5.92 -4.78 -14.55
N THR A 97 -6.53 -5.10 -15.69
CA THR A 97 -6.56 -6.46 -16.21
C THR A 97 -5.25 -6.69 -16.97
N PRO A 98 -4.31 -7.51 -16.45
CA PRO A 98 -3.04 -7.70 -17.12
C PRO A 98 -3.22 -8.42 -18.46
N ALA A 99 -2.45 -7.99 -19.47
CA ALA A 99 -2.44 -8.64 -20.78
C ALA A 99 -1.75 -10.02 -20.75
N ASP A 100 -0.77 -10.20 -19.86
CA ASP A 100 -0.18 -11.49 -19.52
C ASP A 100 -0.97 -12.13 -18.37
N PRO A 101 -1.56 -13.32 -18.54
CA PRO A 101 -2.31 -13.99 -17.48
C PRO A 101 -1.45 -14.38 -16.26
N ASN A 102 -0.11 -14.36 -16.39
CA ASN A 102 0.81 -14.63 -15.28
C ASN A 102 1.27 -13.36 -14.55
N ALA A 103 0.97 -12.18 -15.09
CA ALA A 103 1.35 -10.94 -14.44
C ALA A 103 0.49 -10.72 -13.19
N LYS A 104 1.14 -10.17 -12.16
CA LYS A 104 0.57 -9.95 -10.84
C LYS A 104 0.53 -8.47 -10.53
N VAL A 105 -0.48 -8.06 -9.78
CA VAL A 105 -0.60 -6.70 -9.26
C VAL A 105 -0.45 -6.78 -7.75
N PHE A 106 0.39 -5.92 -7.17
CA PHE A 106 0.67 -5.92 -5.74
C PHE A 106 0.41 -4.54 -5.13
N LEU A 107 -0.12 -4.53 -3.91
CA LEU A 107 0.06 -3.42 -2.98
C LEU A 107 1.35 -3.65 -2.21
N THR A 108 2.22 -2.65 -2.15
CA THR A 108 3.46 -2.68 -1.37
C THR A 108 3.57 -1.45 -0.50
N TRP A 109 4.01 -1.61 0.74
CA TRP A 109 4.25 -0.49 1.65
C TRP A 109 5.38 -0.82 2.63
N TYR A 110 5.96 0.24 3.22
CA TYR A 110 6.92 0.14 4.31
C TYR A 110 6.20 0.48 5.62
N GLY A 111 6.40 -0.31 6.66
CA GLY A 111 5.79 -0.09 7.98
C GLY A 111 6.81 -0.27 9.10
N GLU A 112 6.68 0.52 10.16
CA GLU A 112 7.57 0.54 11.32
C GLU A 112 6.83 1.04 12.57
N ALA A 113 7.15 0.47 13.72
CA ALA A 113 6.66 0.94 15.00
C ALA A 113 7.58 2.04 15.55
N VAL A 114 7.02 3.24 15.75
CA VAL A 114 7.77 4.40 16.24
C VAL A 114 8.33 4.19 17.66
N ASP A 115 7.56 3.56 18.54
CA ASP A 115 8.04 3.13 19.86
C ASP A 115 8.22 1.59 19.89
N PRO A 116 9.47 1.09 19.87
CA PRO A 116 9.74 -0.34 19.93
C PRO A 116 9.18 -1.07 21.16
N SER A 117 8.94 -0.34 22.25
CA SER A 117 8.38 -0.88 23.49
C SER A 117 6.86 -1.02 23.42
N TYR A 118 6.19 -0.19 22.61
CA TYR A 118 4.74 -0.14 22.45
C TYR A 118 4.31 -0.12 20.97
N PRO A 119 4.69 -1.13 20.16
CA PRO A 119 4.30 -1.20 18.76
C PRO A 119 2.79 -1.46 18.62
N ASP A 120 2.18 -0.63 17.79
CA ASP A 120 0.78 -0.71 17.42
C ASP A 120 0.51 -1.81 16.38
N GLY A 121 -0.76 -2.17 16.23
CA GLY A 121 -1.25 -3.05 15.18
C GLY A 121 -2.26 -2.34 14.28
N TYR A 122 -2.48 -2.88 13.09
CA TYR A 122 -3.44 -2.37 12.12
C TYR A 122 -3.94 -3.49 11.19
N ASP A 123 -5.07 -3.23 10.54
CA ASP A 123 -5.56 -4.06 9.44
C ASP A 123 -5.32 -3.35 8.10
N VAL A 124 -4.99 -4.11 7.05
CA VAL A 124 -5.23 -3.67 5.67
C VAL A 124 -6.52 -4.32 5.22
N ARG A 125 -7.51 -3.49 4.92
CA ARG A 125 -8.83 -3.92 4.47
C ARG A 125 -9.07 -3.48 3.04
N LEU A 126 -10.07 -4.08 2.40
CA LEU A 126 -10.42 -3.79 1.01
C LEU A 126 -11.93 -3.64 0.84
N SER A 127 -12.32 -2.61 0.09
CA SER A 127 -13.68 -2.40 -0.43
C SER A 127 -13.66 -2.38 -1.95
N THR A 128 -14.68 -2.94 -2.59
CA THR A 128 -14.88 -2.88 -4.05
C THR A 128 -16.00 -1.92 -4.46
N THR A 129 -16.52 -1.13 -3.51
CA THR A 129 -17.72 -0.32 -3.71
C THR A 129 -17.47 1.16 -3.40
N ASP A 130 -17.26 1.49 -2.13
CA ASP A 130 -17.09 2.85 -1.65
C ASP A 130 -16.16 2.92 -0.42
N THR A 131 -16.08 4.11 0.17
CA THR A 131 -15.24 4.45 1.32
C THR A 131 -16.00 4.41 2.65
N ASP A 132 -17.22 3.86 2.71
CA ASP A 132 -17.88 3.62 4.00
C ASP A 132 -17.16 2.48 4.73
N PRO A 133 -16.72 2.64 6.00
CA PRO A 133 -16.13 1.57 6.80
C PRO A 133 -16.91 0.24 6.77
N ALA A 134 -18.24 0.29 6.63
CA ALA A 134 -19.07 -0.92 6.52
C ALA A 134 -18.84 -1.73 5.23
N SER A 135 -18.31 -1.09 4.18
CA SER A 135 -17.99 -1.70 2.89
C SER A 135 -16.65 -2.45 2.89
N PHE A 136 -15.81 -2.25 3.92
CA PHE A 136 -14.52 -2.92 4.10
C PHE A 136 -14.70 -4.28 4.79
N THR A 137 -15.39 -5.20 4.10
CA THR A 137 -15.70 -6.53 4.63
C THR A 137 -14.55 -7.52 4.54
N GLU A 138 -13.57 -7.27 3.66
CA GLU A 138 -12.39 -8.12 3.47
C GLU A 138 -11.20 -7.55 4.24
N THR A 139 -10.54 -8.40 5.04
CA THR A 139 -9.26 -8.08 5.67
C THR A 139 -8.15 -8.83 4.96
N LEU A 140 -7.32 -8.12 4.20
CA LEU A 140 -6.22 -8.72 3.45
C LEU A 140 -5.08 -9.18 4.37
N ILE A 141 -4.81 -8.41 5.42
CA ILE A 141 -3.88 -8.78 6.48
C ILE A 141 -4.25 -8.08 7.78
N ASN A 142 -4.09 -8.80 8.89
CA ASN A 142 -4.02 -8.23 10.24
C ASN A 142 -2.55 -8.23 10.68
N VAL A 143 -2.04 -7.05 11.05
CA VAL A 143 -0.73 -6.88 11.67
C VAL A 143 -0.98 -6.57 13.15
N PRO A 144 -0.92 -7.56 14.05
CA PRO A 144 -1.29 -7.35 15.46
C PRO A 144 -0.26 -6.51 16.23
N ARG A 145 0.96 -6.45 15.72
CA ARG A 145 2.10 -5.72 16.28
C ARG A 145 3.08 -5.42 15.15
N GLU A 146 3.33 -4.15 14.89
CA GLU A 146 4.28 -3.72 13.87
C GLU A 146 5.73 -4.02 14.31
N ASN A 147 6.61 -4.15 13.33
CA ASN A 147 8.02 -4.39 13.48
C ASN A 147 8.75 -3.14 13.95
N THR A 148 9.73 -3.32 14.83
CA THR A 148 10.56 -2.22 15.34
C THR A 148 11.63 -1.79 14.33
N ASP A 149 12.11 -2.74 13.53
CA ASP A 149 12.91 -2.45 12.34
C ASP A 149 11.94 -2.43 11.16
N GLY A 150 11.86 -1.31 10.46
CA GLY A 150 10.85 -1.19 9.42
C GLY A 150 11.04 -2.18 8.28
N ILE A 151 9.90 -2.58 7.72
CA ILE A 151 9.81 -3.72 6.81
C ILE A 151 8.90 -3.41 5.62
N TYR A 152 9.32 -3.84 4.44
CA TYR A 152 8.45 -3.84 3.27
C TYR A 152 7.50 -5.03 3.31
N ARG A 153 6.21 -4.75 3.12
CA ARG A 153 5.16 -5.74 2.93
C ARG A 153 4.63 -5.69 1.50
N SER A 154 4.03 -6.80 1.08
CA SER A 154 3.40 -6.95 -0.22
C SER A 154 2.16 -7.83 -0.12
N LEU A 155 1.09 -7.44 -0.81
CA LEU A 155 -0.17 -8.19 -0.92
C LEU A 155 -0.54 -8.35 -2.40
N ASP A 156 -0.84 -9.57 -2.82
CA ASP A 156 -1.31 -9.86 -4.19
C ASP A 156 -2.77 -9.40 -4.35
N LEU A 157 -2.98 -8.42 -5.23
CA LEU A 157 -4.30 -7.86 -5.56
C LEU A 157 -4.84 -8.39 -6.89
N SER A 158 -4.20 -9.39 -7.50
CA SER A 158 -4.58 -9.88 -8.84
C SER A 158 -5.99 -10.47 -8.89
N ALA A 159 -6.55 -10.89 -7.75
CA ALA A 159 -7.95 -11.32 -7.64
C ALA A 159 -8.96 -10.19 -7.97
N TYR A 160 -8.53 -8.93 -7.89
CA TYR A 160 -9.34 -7.75 -8.14
C TYR A 160 -9.10 -7.14 -9.53
N ALA A 161 -8.43 -7.86 -10.43
CA ALA A 161 -8.17 -7.41 -11.80
C ALA A 161 -9.45 -6.91 -12.50
N GLY A 162 -9.37 -5.70 -13.07
CA GLY A 162 -10.49 -5.03 -13.74
C GLY A 162 -11.49 -4.35 -12.80
N GLN A 163 -11.26 -4.38 -11.48
CA GLN A 163 -12.11 -3.72 -10.50
C GLN A 163 -11.50 -2.39 -10.05
N ARG A 164 -12.36 -1.51 -9.53
CA ARG A 164 -11.94 -0.34 -8.75
C ARG A 164 -12.06 -0.73 -7.27
N ILE A 165 -10.98 -0.58 -6.52
CA ILE A 165 -10.91 -0.92 -5.09
C ILE A 165 -10.53 0.30 -4.26
N TYR A 166 -10.78 0.21 -2.96
CA TYR A 166 -10.46 1.19 -1.93
C TYR A 166 -9.80 0.49 -0.74
#